data_AF-A0AAN4ZMK4-F1
#
_entry.id   AF-A0AAN4ZMK4-F1
#
_cell.length_a   1.000
_cell.length_b   1.000
_cell.length_c   1.000
_cell.angle_alpha   90.00
_cell.angle_beta   90.00
_cell.angle_gamma   90.00
#
_symmetry.space_group_name_H-M   'P 1'
#
loop_
_entity.id
_entity.type
_entity.pdbx_description
1 polymer ?
#
loop_
_entity_poly.entity_id
_entity_poly.type
_entity_poly.pdbx_seq_one_letter_code
_entity_poly.pdbx_strand_id
1 'polypeptide(L)'
;LYLLVTTTLRLSPAARRQKTVGEITNLMAIDTEVFQNMTAQLFTFWSTPYQIIFALVFLYFTLGHSSVPGILIMTISIPINISCSIVNKKWQMRQMKLKDERIKMISEVLNGIKVVKLYAW
;
A
#
# COMPACT_ATOMS: atom_id res chain seq x y z
N LEU A 1 -3.93 22.27 7.23
CA LEU A 1 -3.07 22.93 8.24
C LEU A 1 -3.87 23.62 9.36
N TYR A 2 -4.76 24.56 9.05
CA TYR A 2 -5.50 25.33 10.06
C TYR A 2 -6.35 24.45 11.00
N LEU A 3 -7.06 23.46 10.44
CA LEU A 3 -7.85 22.47 11.17
C LEU A 3 -7.01 21.53 12.07
N LEU A 4 -5.74 21.30 11.71
CA LEU A 4 -4.80 20.49 12.50
C LEU A 4 -4.28 21.26 13.71
N VAL A 5 -4.03 22.56 13.56
CA VAL A 5 -3.56 23.42 14.67
C VAL A 5 -4.66 23.60 15.73
N THR A 6 -5.92 23.77 15.32
CA THR A 6 -7.02 23.97 16.28
C THR A 6 -7.40 22.70 17.03
N THR A 7 -7.33 21.54 16.40
CA THR A 7 -7.59 20.23 17.03
C THR A 7 -6.49 19.83 18.01
N THR A 8 -5.23 20.10 17.68
CA THR A 8 -4.09 19.85 18.59
C THR A 8 -4.06 20.79 19.80
N LEU A 9 -4.48 22.05 19.65
CA LEU A 9 -4.61 22.99 20.76
C LEU A 9 -5.77 22.67 21.71
N ARG A 10 -6.72 21.82 21.30
CA ARG A 10 -7.87 21.38 22.11
C ARG A 10 -7.66 20.03 22.82
N LEU A 11 -6.48 19.43 22.71
CA LEU A 11 -6.19 18.15 23.37
C LEU A 11 -6.09 18.31 24.89
N SER A 12 -6.73 17.39 25.63
CA SER A 12 -6.69 17.42 27.10
C SER A 12 -5.26 17.16 27.63
N PRO A 13 -4.89 17.72 28.80
CA PRO A 13 -3.56 17.54 29.38
C PRO A 13 -3.16 16.09 29.64
N ALA A 14 -4.14 15.20 29.84
CA ALA A 14 -3.93 13.77 30.05
C ALA A 14 -3.46 13.06 28.76
N ALA A 15 -4.04 13.41 27.60
CA ALA A 15 -3.64 12.87 26.31
C ALA A 15 -2.25 13.38 25.88
N ARG A 16 -1.91 14.62 26.28
CA ARG A 16 -0.62 15.25 26.01
C ARG A 16 0.57 14.62 26.76
N ARG A 17 0.31 13.82 27.82
CA ARG A 17 1.32 13.04 28.54
C ARG A 17 1.70 11.72 27.86
N GLN A 18 0.85 11.20 26.96
CA GLN A 18 1.03 9.89 26.32
C GLN A 18 1.57 9.96 24.89
N LYS A 19 1.25 11.04 24.16
CA LYS A 19 1.72 11.31 22.80
C LYS A 19 2.07 12.78 22.67
N THR A 20 3.23 13.09 22.12
CA THR A 20 3.64 14.48 21.88
C THR A 20 2.76 15.08 20.78
N VAL A 21 2.56 16.41 20.82
CA VAL A 21 1.80 17.12 19.78
C VAL A 21 2.43 16.87 18.39
N GLY A 22 3.75 16.77 18.32
CA GLY A 22 4.49 16.43 17.10
C GLY A 22 4.18 15.04 16.55
N GLU A 23 4.12 14.01 17.39
CA GLU A 23 3.75 12.65 16.97
C GLU A 23 2.31 12.59 16.44
N ILE A 24 1.38 13.29 17.11
CA ILE A 24 -0.03 13.34 16.69
C ILE A 24 -0.17 14.03 15.33
N THR A 25 0.57 15.13 15.11
CA THR A 25 0.57 15.80 13.80
C THR A 25 1.22 14.96 12.72
N ASN A 26 2.27 14.20 13.04
CA ASN A 26 2.94 13.33 12.09
C ASN A 26 2.04 12.16 11.68
N LEU A 27 1.37 11.52 12.65
CA LEU A 27 0.39 10.47 12.37
C LEU A 27 -0.75 10.99 11.50
N MET A 28 -1.33 12.15 11.84
CA MET A 28 -2.37 12.76 11.02
C MET A 28 -1.87 13.16 9.62
N ALA A 29 -0.62 13.60 9.48
CA ALA A 29 -0.03 13.91 8.17
C ALA A 29 0.11 12.66 7.29
N ILE A 30 0.61 11.56 7.87
CA ILE A 30 0.70 10.26 7.19
C ILE A 30 -0.69 9.76 6.80
N ASP A 31 -1.67 9.82 7.70
CA ASP A 31 -3.04 9.40 7.40
C ASP A 31 -3.66 10.23 6.27
N THR A 32 -3.44 11.56 6.30
CA THR A 32 -3.94 12.47 5.25
C THR A 32 -3.32 12.13 3.89
N GLU A 33 -2.02 11.83 3.85
CA GLU A 33 -1.34 11.40 2.63
C GLU A 33 -1.93 10.08 2.09
N VAL A 34 -2.20 9.11 2.97
CA VAL A 34 -2.86 7.86 2.61
C VAL A 34 -4.25 8.12 2.03
N PHE A 35 -5.06 8.97 2.66
CA PHE A 35 -6.40 9.33 2.14
C PHE A 35 -6.35 10.03 0.78
N GLN A 36 -5.39 10.93 0.57
CA GLN A 36 -5.18 11.61 -0.70
C GLN A 36 -4.82 10.60 -1.80
N ASN A 37 -3.88 9.70 -1.51
CA ASN A 37 -3.47 8.66 -2.43
C ASN A 37 -4.60 7.67 -2.73
N MET A 38 -5.39 7.28 -1.72
CA MET A 38 -6.58 6.44 -1.91
C MET A 38 -7.62 7.10 -2.81
N THR A 39 -7.90 8.39 -2.60
CA THR A 39 -8.86 9.13 -3.43
C THR A 39 -8.40 9.18 -4.88
N ALA A 40 -7.13 9.49 -5.13
CA ALA A 40 -6.57 9.47 -6.48
C ALA A 40 -6.66 8.08 -7.12
N GLN A 41 -6.31 7.02 -6.38
CA GLN A 41 -6.41 5.65 -6.85
C GLN A 41 -7.85 5.22 -7.17
N LEU A 42 -8.84 5.65 -6.40
CA LEU A 42 -10.25 5.36 -6.66
C LEU A 42 -10.71 5.99 -7.98
N PHE A 43 -10.34 7.25 -8.24
CA PHE A 43 -10.62 7.90 -9.53
C PHE A 43 -9.96 7.17 -10.69
N THR A 44 -8.69 6.80 -10.56
CA THR A 44 -7.98 6.03 -11.59
C THR A 44 -8.62 4.66 -11.80
N PHE A 45 -9.03 3.97 -10.72
CA PHE A 45 -9.64 2.64 -10.78
C PHE A 45 -10.94 2.65 -11.59
N TRP A 46 -11.80 3.65 -11.37
CA TRP A 46 -13.03 3.79 -12.15
C TRP A 46 -12.78 4.32 -13.56
N SER A 47 -11.81 5.21 -13.78
CA SER A 47 -11.52 5.80 -15.10
C SER A 47 -10.87 4.79 -16.07
N THR A 48 -9.97 3.94 -15.58
CA THR A 48 -9.24 2.94 -16.38
C THR A 48 -10.12 2.06 -17.27
N PRO A 49 -11.23 1.43 -16.80
CA PRO A 49 -12.08 0.62 -17.65
C PRO A 49 -12.74 1.43 -18.78
N TYR A 50 -13.18 2.66 -18.52
CA TYR A 50 -13.71 3.52 -19.60
C TYR A 50 -12.64 3.83 -20.63
N GLN A 51 -11.43 4.16 -20.20
CA GLN A 51 -10.32 4.45 -21.09
C GLN A 51 -10.00 3.25 -22.00
N ILE A 52 -10.00 2.02 -21.48
CA ILE A 52 -9.79 0.80 -22.26
C ILE A 52 -10.91 0.59 -23.27
N ILE A 53 -12.17 0.76 -22.87
CA ILE A 53 -13.32 0.61 -23.76
C ILE A 53 -13.23 1.59 -24.94
N PHE A 54 -13.00 2.87 -24.67
CA PHE A 54 -12.85 3.87 -25.73
C PHE A 54 -11.67 3.53 -26.65
N ALA A 55 -10.52 3.15 -26.09
CA ALA A 55 -9.35 2.77 -26.89
C ALA A 55 -9.65 1.61 -27.85
N LEU A 56 -10.35 0.56 -27.38
CA LEU A 56 -10.74 -0.58 -28.21
C LEU A 56 -11.72 -0.19 -29.32
N VAL A 57 -12.70 0.66 -29.01
CA VAL A 57 -13.67 1.16 -30.01
C VAL A 57 -12.94 1.97 -31.09
N PHE A 58 -12.08 2.92 -30.72
CA PHE A 58 -11.30 3.72 -31.68
C PHE A 58 -10.37 2.86 -32.55
N LEU A 59 -9.76 1.84 -31.95
CA LEU A 59 -8.88 0.91 -32.64
C LEU A 59 -9.64 0.04 -33.65
N TYR A 60 -10.87 -0.38 -33.33
CA TYR A 60 -11.74 -1.08 -34.27
C TYR A 60 -12.19 -0.18 -35.42
N PHE A 61 -12.55 1.08 -35.15
CA PHE A 61 -12.94 2.02 -36.19
C PHE A 61 -11.80 2.34 -37.17
N THR A 62 -10.57 2.47 -36.68
CA THR A 62 -9.43 2.87 -37.53
C THR A 62 -8.92 1.74 -38.44
N LEU A 63 -8.85 0.51 -37.94
CA LEU A 63 -8.24 -0.64 -38.64
C LEU A 63 -9.25 -1.70 -39.11
N GLY A 64 -10.52 -1.59 -38.72
CA GLY A 64 -11.57 -2.57 -39.03
C GLY A 64 -11.24 -3.97 -38.50
N HIS A 65 -11.47 -5.00 -39.32
CA HIS A 65 -11.27 -6.40 -38.96
C HIS A 65 -9.80 -6.79 -38.70
N SER A 66 -8.83 -5.97 -39.15
CA SER A 66 -7.40 -6.22 -38.93
C SER A 66 -6.98 -6.07 -37.46
N SER A 67 -7.80 -5.41 -36.64
CA SER A 67 -7.57 -5.19 -35.21
C SER A 67 -7.79 -6.41 -34.31
N VAL A 68 -8.53 -7.41 -34.79
CA VAL A 68 -9.00 -8.54 -33.98
C VAL A 68 -7.86 -9.32 -33.28
N PRO A 69 -6.71 -9.61 -33.93
CA PRO A 69 -5.59 -10.28 -33.26
C PRO A 69 -5.01 -9.48 -32.09
N GLY A 70 -4.92 -8.15 -32.22
CA GLY A 70 -4.40 -7.27 -31.17
C GLY A 70 -5.30 -7.25 -29.93
N ILE A 71 -6.63 -7.18 -30.15
CA ILE A 71 -7.63 -7.22 -29.07
C ILE A 71 -7.57 -8.57 -28.35
N LEU A 72 -7.38 -9.67 -29.08
CA LEU A 72 -7.24 -11.01 -28.49
C LEU A 72 -6.02 -11.11 -27.56
N ILE A 73 -4.86 -10.63 -28.01
CA ILE A 73 -3.62 -10.64 -27.22
C ILE A 73 -3.76 -9.76 -25.97
N MET A 74 -4.38 -8.58 -26.08
CA MET A 74 -4.64 -7.71 -24.93
C MET A 74 -5.58 -8.39 -23.92
N THR A 75 -6.62 -9.06 -24.40
CA THR A 75 -7.58 -9.77 -23.55
C THR A 75 -6.92 -10.93 -22.80
N ILE A 76 -6.03 -11.69 -23.45
CA ILE A 76 -5.25 -12.78 -22.83
C ILE A 76 -4.21 -12.25 -21.84
N SER A 77 -3.68 -11.04 -22.05
CA SER A 77 -2.72 -10.43 -21.14
C SER A 77 -3.34 -10.09 -19.78
N ILE A 78 -4.64 -9.79 -19.71
CA ILE A 78 -5.36 -9.49 -18.46
C ILE A 78 -5.30 -10.67 -17.46
N PRO A 79 -5.77 -11.90 -17.78
CA PRO A 79 -5.75 -13.03 -16.85
C PRO A 79 -4.32 -13.47 -16.48
N ILE A 80 -3.34 -13.30 -17.39
CA ILE A 80 -1.92 -13.56 -17.09
C ILE A 80 -1.44 -12.61 -15.99
N ASN A 81 -1.70 -11.31 -16.13
CA ASN A 81 -1.34 -10.32 -15.12
C ASN A 81 -2.03 -10.58 -13.77
N ILE A 82 -3.31 -10.95 -13.77
CA ILE A 82 -4.06 -11.31 -12.55
C ILE A 82 -3.42 -12.53 -11.87
N SER A 83 -3.15 -13.59 -12.63
CA SER A 83 -2.54 -14.82 -12.10
C SER A 83 -1.16 -14.54 -11.49
N CYS A 84 -0.33 -13.76 -12.21
CA CYS A 84 0.97 -13.32 -11.70
C CYS A 84 0.83 -12.50 -10.41
N SER A 85 -0.13 -11.58 -10.35
CA SER A 85 -0.41 -10.78 -9.16
C SER A 85 -0.79 -11.62 -7.94
N ILE A 86 -1.63 -12.65 -8.12
CA ILE A 86 -2.03 -13.58 -7.05
C ILE A 86 -0.81 -14.34 -6.52
N VAL A 87 0.03 -14.85 -7.43
CA VAL A 87 1.27 -15.55 -7.07
C VAL A 87 2.20 -14.61 -6.30
N ASN A 88 2.45 -13.40 -6.81
CA ASN A 88 3.26 -12.38 -6.15
C ASN A 88 2.74 -12.04 -4.75
N LYS A 89 1.42 -11.88 -4.59
CA LYS A 89 0.80 -11.63 -3.28
C LYS A 89 1.03 -12.79 -2.31
N LYS A 90 0.94 -14.05 -2.77
CA LYS A 90 1.25 -15.23 -1.96
C LYS A 90 2.71 -15.22 -1.48
N TRP A 91 3.65 -14.93 -2.38
CA TRP A 91 5.07 -14.82 -2.03
C TRP A 91 5.34 -13.65 -1.07
N GLN A 92 4.75 -12.49 -1.30
CA GLN A 92 4.84 -11.33 -0.41
C GLN A 92 4.32 -11.66 1.00
N MET A 93 3.17 -12.32 1.13
CA MET A 93 2.65 -12.73 2.44
C MET A 93 3.60 -13.71 3.16
N ARG A 94 4.19 -14.67 2.43
CA ARG A 94 5.18 -15.58 3.02
C ARG A 94 6.44 -14.85 3.45
N GLN A 95 6.91 -13.90 2.64
CA GLN A 95 8.04 -13.03 2.96
C GLN A 95 7.76 -12.18 4.22
N MET A 96 6.56 -11.63 4.37
CA MET A 96 6.18 -10.85 5.55
C MET A 96 6.21 -11.71 6.82
N LYS A 97 5.67 -12.93 6.79
CA LYS A 97 5.73 -13.85 7.93
C LYS A 97 7.17 -14.16 8.37
N LEU A 98 8.05 -14.44 7.42
CA LEU A 98 9.47 -14.71 7.71
C LEU A 98 10.19 -13.46 8.27
N LYS A 99 9.85 -12.28 7.76
CA LYS A 99 10.37 -11.01 8.31
C LYS A 99 9.91 -10.79 9.75
N ASP A 100 8.64 -11.06 10.04
CA ASP A 100 8.07 -10.91 11.39
C ASP A 100 8.71 -11.89 12.37
N GLU A 101 8.90 -13.16 11.99
CA GLU A 101 9.61 -14.16 12.81
C GLU A 101 11.05 -13.73 13.10
N ARG A 102 11.78 -13.25 12.07
CA ARG A 102 13.14 -12.74 12.24
C ARG A 102 13.18 -11.56 13.21
N ILE A 103 12.28 -10.59 13.06
CA ILE A 103 12.21 -9.42 13.93
C ILE A 103 11.89 -9.82 15.37
N LYS A 104 10.98 -10.79 15.56
CA LYS A 104 10.63 -11.33 16.86
C LYS A 104 11.84 -11.99 17.55
N MET A 105 12.55 -12.88 16.86
CA MET A 105 13.74 -13.54 17.42
C MET A 105 14.81 -12.52 17.82
N ILE A 106 15.06 -11.52 16.99
CA ILE A 106 16.03 -10.46 17.30
C ILE A 106 15.58 -9.68 18.55
N SER A 107 14.29 -9.38 18.69
CA SER A 107 13.75 -8.70 19.87
C SER A 107 13.92 -9.53 21.15
N GLU A 108 13.69 -10.84 21.08
CA GLU A 108 13.89 -11.76 22.21
C GLU A 108 15.36 -11.82 22.64
N VAL A 109 16.29 -11.92 21.69
CA VAL A 109 17.74 -11.91 21.96
C VAL A 109 18.18 -10.58 22.59
N LEU A 110 17.69 -9.45 22.08
CA LEU A 110 18.00 -8.13 22.64
C LEU A 110 17.50 -7.97 24.08
N ASN A 111 16.29 -8.47 24.38
CA ASN A 111 15.77 -8.48 25.75
C ASN A 111 16.61 -9.37 26.69
N GLY A 112 17.12 -10.49 26.18
CA GLY A 112 18.00 -11.43 26.92
C GLY A 112 19.49 -11.07 26.91
N ILE A 113 19.90 -9.94 26.35
CA ILE A 113 21.31 -9.70 25.98
C ILE A 113 22.29 -9.68 27.15
N LYS A 114 21.83 -9.32 28.36
CA LYS A 114 22.65 -9.39 29.58
C LYS A 114 22.98 -10.84 29.95
N VAL A 115 22.02 -11.75 29.80
CA VAL A 115 22.21 -13.18 30.06
C VAL A 115 23.14 -13.77 29.00
N VAL A 116 22.93 -13.44 27.72
CA VAL A 116 23.82 -13.88 26.63
C VAL A 116 25.27 -13.43 26.86
N LYS A 117 25.49 -12.16 27.23
CA LYS A 117 26.83 -11.64 27.57
C LYS A 117 27.46 -12.28 28.81
N LEU A 118 26.67 -12.71 29.79
CA LEU A 118 27.16 -13.33 31.02
C LEU A 118 27.51 -14.82 30.85
N TYR A 119 26.82 -15.52 29.95
CA TYR A 119 27.03 -16.95 29.71
C TYR A 119 28.04 -17.28 28.60
N ALA A 120 28.69 -16.26 28.02
CA ALA A 120 29.73 -16.42 27.00
C ALA A 120 29.37 -17.44 25.91
N TRP A 121 28.37 -17.06 25.10
CA TRP A 121 28.41 -17.34 23.68
C TRP A 121 28.61 -16.04 22.89
#